data_AF-D9XJP8-F1
#
_entry.id   AF-D9XJP8-F1
#
_cell.length_a   1.000
_cell.length_b   1.000
_cell.length_c   1.000
_cell.angle_alpha   90.00
_cell.angle_beta   90.00
_cell.angle_gamma   90.00
#
_symmetry.space_group_name_H-M   'P 1'
#
loop_
_entity.id
_entity.type
_entity.pdbx_description
1 polymer ?
#
loop_
_entity_poly.entity_id
_entity_poly.type
_entity_poly.pdbx_seq_one_letter_code
_entity_poly.pdbx_strand_id
1 'polypeptide(L)'
;GWVKAHGGAGASSLAESLGGVDVGARWPEPARGEPRRVMLVGRTSARGLRAVSRALGALQDGKAPQGIDLLGVVLIADAPGRLPLNLLRRIRVVRSVTHVHRVPWIPAWRTGGQPKYLPRQLAALADLVGTGTDGERTVS
;
A
#
# COMPACT_ATOMS: atom_id res chain seq x y z
N GLY A 1 -6.67 5.48 1.86
CA GLY A 1 -6.36 4.66 3.06
C GLY A 1 -5.32 3.59 2.72
N TRP A 2 -4.61 3.11 3.72
CA TRP A 2 -3.55 2.10 3.59
C TRP A 2 -4.05 0.76 4.13
N VAL A 3 -4.25 -0.24 3.27
CA VAL A 3 -4.68 -1.58 3.65
C VAL A 3 -3.46 -2.48 3.81
N LYS A 4 -3.31 -3.17 4.94
CA LYS A 4 -2.21 -4.11 5.17
C LYS A 4 -2.55 -5.47 4.57
N ALA A 5 -1.71 -5.99 3.69
CA ALA A 5 -1.82 -7.38 3.25
C ALA A 5 -1.49 -8.37 4.40
N HIS A 6 -0.66 -7.95 5.35
CA HIS A 6 -0.22 -8.76 6.50
C HIS A 6 0.31 -7.87 7.66
N GLY A 7 0.48 -8.45 8.85
CA GLY A 7 1.16 -7.78 9.97
C GLY A 7 2.59 -7.36 9.60
N GLY A 8 2.99 -6.14 9.96
CA GLY A 8 4.31 -5.59 9.60
C GLY A 8 4.45 -5.22 8.11
N ALA A 9 3.36 -4.99 7.38
CA ALA A 9 3.42 -4.57 5.98
C ALA A 9 4.04 -3.18 5.75
N GLY A 10 3.98 -2.31 6.78
CA GLY A 10 4.48 -0.93 6.72
C GLY A 10 3.42 0.13 6.38
N ALA A 11 2.13 -0.22 6.44
CA ALA A 11 1.05 0.75 6.24
C ALA A 11 1.06 1.87 7.30
N SER A 12 1.33 1.55 8.56
CA SER A 12 1.44 2.55 9.64
C SER A 12 2.59 3.51 9.38
N SER A 13 3.76 3.01 8.95
CA SER A 13 4.89 3.86 8.57
C SER A 13 4.58 4.76 7.37
N LEU A 14 3.83 4.27 6.38
CA LEU A 14 3.34 5.10 5.27
C LEU A 14 2.34 6.17 5.75
N ALA A 15 1.42 5.80 6.64
CA ALA A 15 0.45 6.74 7.22
C ALA A 15 1.13 7.85 8.01
N GLU A 16 2.15 7.51 8.81
CA GLU A 16 2.95 8.49 9.54
C GLU A 16 3.78 9.39 8.62
N SER A 17 4.33 8.83 7.53
CA SER A 17 5.23 9.57 6.63
C SER A 17 4.48 10.44 5.62
N LEU A 18 3.33 9.99 5.14
CA LEU A 18 2.60 10.58 4.00
C LEU A 18 1.18 11.02 4.36
N GLY A 19 0.72 10.80 5.59
CA GLY A 19 -0.66 11.00 6.00
C GLY A 19 -1.60 9.88 5.55
N GLY A 20 -2.90 10.10 5.76
CA GLY A 20 -3.96 9.12 5.51
C GLY A 20 -4.16 8.12 6.66
N VAL A 21 -5.07 7.17 6.44
CA VAL A 21 -5.55 6.23 7.48
C VAL A 21 -4.96 4.84 7.27
N ASP A 22 -4.31 4.26 8.28
CA ASP A 22 -4.02 2.83 8.33
C ASP A 22 -5.32 2.06 8.63
N VAL A 23 -5.84 1.37 7.62
CA VAL A 23 -7.13 0.66 7.67
C VAL A 23 -7.04 -0.65 8.44
N GLY A 24 -5.83 -1.16 8.71
CA GLY A 24 -5.67 -2.50 9.28
C GLY A 24 -5.47 -3.57 8.20
N ALA A 25 -5.53 -4.84 8.63
CA ALA A 25 -5.38 -6.00 7.75
C ALA A 25 -6.73 -6.51 7.21
N ARG A 26 -7.58 -5.57 6.76
CA ARG A 26 -8.90 -5.82 6.18
C ARG A 26 -9.21 -4.80 5.09
N TRP A 27 -10.19 -5.11 4.27
CA TRP A 27 -10.78 -4.11 3.38
C TRP A 27 -11.60 -3.08 4.17
N PRO A 28 -11.59 -1.80 3.76
CA PRO A 28 -12.41 -0.77 4.40
C PRO A 28 -13.90 -0.98 4.13
N GLU A 29 -14.76 -0.38 4.94
CA GLU A 29 -16.20 -0.30 4.74
C GLU A 29 -16.62 1.14 4.36
N PRO A 30 -16.63 1.51 3.06
CA PRO A 30 -17.05 2.83 2.60
C PRO A 30 -18.41 3.31 3.11
N ALA A 31 -19.37 2.40 3.28
CA ALA A 31 -20.69 2.72 3.79
C ALA A 31 -20.69 3.22 5.25
N ARG A 32 -19.60 2.94 5.99
CA ARG A 32 -19.39 3.42 7.37
C ARG A 32 -18.49 4.67 7.44
N GLY A 33 -18.24 5.31 6.31
CA GLY A 33 -17.37 6.50 6.23
C GLY A 33 -15.88 6.18 6.18
N GLU A 34 -15.49 4.93 5.98
CA GLU A 34 -14.08 4.57 5.81
C GLU A 34 -13.56 4.91 4.40
N PRO A 35 -12.22 5.04 4.22
CA PRO A 35 -11.66 5.44 2.94
C PRO A 35 -12.04 4.51 1.78
N ARG A 36 -12.67 5.07 0.74
CA ARG A 36 -12.99 4.36 -0.52
C ARG A 36 -11.76 4.06 -1.34
N ARG A 37 -10.92 5.09 -1.56
CA ARG A 37 -9.68 5.01 -2.34
C ARG A 37 -8.58 4.43 -1.46
N VAL A 38 -8.07 3.26 -1.82
CA VAL A 38 -7.07 2.54 -1.01
C VAL A 38 -5.89 2.05 -1.82
N MET A 39 -4.75 1.94 -1.13
CA MET A 39 -3.60 1.19 -1.60
C MET A 39 -3.39 -0.03 -0.72
N LEU A 40 -3.08 -1.17 -1.34
CA LEU A 40 -2.72 -2.40 -0.64
C LEU A 40 -1.20 -2.43 -0.39
N VAL A 41 -0.79 -2.57 0.85
CA VAL A 41 0.62 -2.52 1.27
C VAL A 41 1.10 -3.93 1.61
N GLY A 42 2.27 -4.29 1.10
CA GLY A 42 2.94 -5.55 1.42
C GLY A 42 4.46 -5.44 1.36
N ARG A 43 5.14 -6.44 1.93
CA ARG A 43 6.60 -6.53 1.87
C ARG A 43 7.07 -7.39 0.70
N THR A 44 8.27 -7.14 0.19
CA THR A 44 8.88 -7.95 -0.89
C THR A 44 9.38 -9.33 -0.46
N SER A 45 8.92 -9.85 0.68
CA SER A 45 9.23 -11.22 1.12
C SER A 45 8.29 -12.24 0.48
N ALA A 46 8.65 -13.53 0.52
CA ALA A 46 7.79 -14.58 -0.02
C ALA A 46 6.41 -14.63 0.67
N ARG A 47 6.36 -14.42 2.00
CA ARG A 47 5.11 -14.33 2.76
C ARG A 47 4.32 -13.07 2.39
N GLY A 48 5.00 -11.94 2.26
CA GLY A 48 4.37 -10.67 1.91
C GLY A 48 3.71 -10.71 0.53
N LEU A 49 4.44 -11.18 -0.48
CA LEU A 49 3.92 -11.31 -1.85
C LEU A 49 2.74 -12.30 -1.94
N ARG A 50 2.78 -13.43 -1.20
CA ARG A 50 1.62 -14.33 -1.12
C ARG A 50 0.40 -13.67 -0.48
N ALA A 51 0.61 -12.86 0.56
CA ALA A 51 -0.47 -12.16 1.22
C ALA A 51 -1.10 -11.09 0.32
N VAL A 52 -0.28 -10.36 -0.44
CA VAL A 52 -0.74 -9.41 -1.47
C VAL A 52 -1.59 -10.13 -2.52
N SER A 53 -1.10 -11.24 -3.09
CA SER A 53 -1.85 -12.00 -4.09
C SER A 53 -3.19 -12.52 -3.55
N ARG A 54 -3.25 -12.99 -2.30
CA ARG A 54 -4.53 -13.40 -1.68
C ARG A 54 -5.50 -12.24 -1.52
N ALA A 55 -5.03 -11.08 -1.06
CA ALA A 55 -5.90 -9.92 -0.90
C ALA A 55 -6.47 -9.47 -2.25
N LEU A 56 -5.63 -9.38 -3.28
CA LEU A 56 -6.07 -9.07 -4.65
C LEU A 56 -7.08 -10.09 -5.18
N GLY A 57 -6.83 -11.39 -4.97
CA GLY A 57 -7.78 -12.44 -5.35
C GLY A 57 -9.12 -12.29 -4.64
N ALA A 58 -9.13 -12.01 -3.32
CA ALA A 58 -10.35 -11.77 -2.58
C ALA A 58 -11.15 -10.55 -3.10
N LEU A 59 -10.45 -9.49 -3.54
CA LEU A 59 -11.10 -8.34 -4.16
C LEU A 59 -11.73 -8.71 -5.52
N GLN A 60 -11.01 -9.46 -6.35
CA GLN A 60 -11.50 -9.93 -7.66
C GLN A 60 -12.68 -10.89 -7.54
N ASP A 61 -12.67 -11.75 -6.53
CA ASP A 61 -13.76 -12.69 -6.22
C ASP A 61 -15.01 -11.99 -5.64
N GLY A 62 -15.01 -10.66 -5.51
CA GLY A 62 -16.13 -9.91 -4.94
C GLY A 62 -16.31 -10.10 -3.42
N LYS A 63 -15.27 -10.55 -2.72
CA LYS A 63 -15.30 -10.80 -1.25
C LYS A 63 -14.98 -9.56 -0.42
N ALA A 64 -14.79 -8.41 -1.06
CA ALA A 64 -14.57 -7.12 -0.39
C ALA A 64 -15.86 -6.29 -0.37
N PRO A 65 -16.04 -5.39 0.62
CA PRO A 65 -17.13 -4.43 0.61
C PRO A 65 -17.24 -3.64 -0.70
N GLN A 66 -18.47 -3.28 -1.08
CA GLN A 66 -18.71 -2.48 -2.29
C GLN A 66 -18.16 -1.05 -2.15
N GLY A 67 -17.84 -0.43 -3.30
CA GLY A 67 -17.38 0.95 -3.37
C GLY A 67 -15.90 1.17 -3.03
N ILE A 68 -15.12 0.10 -2.93
CA ILE A 68 -13.67 0.17 -2.79
C ILE A 68 -13.03 0.46 -4.15
N ASP A 69 -12.19 1.49 -4.19
CA ASP A 69 -11.35 1.84 -5.33
C ASP A 69 -9.89 1.53 -4.99
N LEU A 70 -9.37 0.41 -5.53
CA LEU A 70 -7.98 0.02 -5.34
C LEU A 70 -7.09 0.76 -6.34
N LEU A 71 -6.35 1.76 -5.84
CA LEU A 71 -5.43 2.56 -6.64
C LEU A 71 -4.16 1.79 -7.06
N GLY A 72 -3.79 0.78 -6.29
CA GLY A 72 -2.62 -0.04 -6.57
C GLY A 72 -2.04 -0.76 -5.35
N VAL A 73 -0.88 -1.35 -5.54
CA VAL A 73 -0.11 -2.04 -4.50
C VAL A 73 1.18 -1.27 -4.20
N VAL A 74 1.47 -1.06 -2.92
CA VAL A 74 2.78 -0.60 -2.45
C VAL A 74 3.57 -1.79 -1.93
N LEU A 75 4.70 -2.08 -2.58
CA LEU A 75 5.65 -3.10 -2.16
C LEU A 75 6.86 -2.46 -1.51
N ILE A 76 6.97 -2.61 -0.20
CA ILE A 76 8.10 -2.10 0.58
C ILE A 76 9.17 -3.18 0.70
N ALA A 77 10.42 -2.82 0.40
CA ALA A 77 11.53 -3.76 0.48
C ALA A 77 11.66 -4.35 1.90
N ASP A 78 11.74 -5.68 2.01
CA ASP A 78 11.85 -6.38 3.28
C ASP A 78 13.25 -6.34 3.89
N ALA A 79 14.27 -6.17 3.04
CA ALA A 79 15.69 -6.04 3.38
C ALA A 79 16.40 -5.14 2.34
N PRO A 80 17.58 -4.59 2.66
CA PRO A 80 18.40 -3.90 1.66
C PRO A 80 18.93 -4.87 0.58
N GLY A 81 19.32 -4.33 -0.57
CA GLY A 81 19.98 -5.07 -1.63
C GLY A 81 19.05 -5.59 -2.73
N ARG A 82 19.57 -6.51 -3.55
CA ARG A 82 18.88 -7.04 -4.73
C ARG A 82 17.86 -8.11 -4.34
N LEU A 83 16.65 -8.02 -4.89
CA LEU A 83 15.66 -9.07 -4.72
C LEU A 83 16.07 -10.38 -5.43
N PRO A 84 15.90 -11.54 -4.77
CA PRO A 84 15.96 -12.84 -5.41
C PRO A 84 15.01 -12.96 -6.62
N LEU A 85 15.44 -13.68 -7.66
CA LEU A 85 14.70 -13.80 -8.94
C LEU A 85 13.28 -14.35 -8.76
N ASN A 86 13.07 -15.28 -7.84
CA ASN A 86 11.76 -15.85 -7.55
C ASN A 86 10.77 -14.79 -7.00
N LEU A 87 11.23 -13.82 -6.21
CA LEU A 87 10.41 -12.71 -5.73
C LEU A 87 10.13 -11.73 -6.85
N LEU A 88 11.11 -11.44 -7.72
CA LEU A 88 10.90 -10.61 -8.91
C LEU A 88 9.82 -11.19 -9.84
N ARG A 89 9.81 -12.51 -10.06
CA ARG A 89 8.78 -13.20 -10.84
C ARG A 89 7.39 -13.04 -10.22
N ARG A 90 7.26 -13.21 -8.90
CA ARG A 90 5.99 -12.97 -8.19
C ARG A 90 5.52 -11.52 -8.30
N ILE A 91 6.43 -10.55 -8.22
CA ILE A 91 6.08 -9.14 -8.41
C ILE A 91 5.60 -8.87 -9.84
N ARG A 92 6.18 -9.55 -10.85
CA ARG A 92 5.71 -9.44 -12.23
C ARG A 92 4.25 -9.92 -12.37
N VAL A 93 3.86 -10.97 -11.65
CA VAL A 93 2.46 -11.44 -11.61
C VAL A 93 1.55 -10.41 -10.93
N VAL A 94 1.95 -9.83 -9.79
CA VAL A 94 1.16 -8.76 -9.16
C VAL A 94 1.00 -7.56 -10.09
N ARG A 95 2.05 -7.21 -10.83
CA ARG A 95 2.03 -6.12 -11.82
C ARG A 95 1.11 -6.35 -13.02
N SER A 96 0.74 -7.59 -13.33
CA SER A 96 -0.15 -7.85 -14.46
C SER A 96 -1.62 -7.61 -14.13
N VAL A 97 -1.96 -7.41 -12.85
CA VAL A 97 -3.35 -7.19 -12.40
C VAL A 97 -3.61 -5.80 -11.82
N THR A 98 -2.56 -5.06 -11.43
CA THR A 98 -2.69 -3.72 -10.84
C THR A 98 -1.37 -2.94 -10.88
N HIS A 99 -1.45 -1.63 -10.68
CA HIS A 99 -0.26 -0.78 -10.55
C HIS A 99 0.55 -1.17 -9.30
N VAL A 100 1.87 -1.18 -9.43
CA VAL A 100 2.78 -1.52 -8.32
C VAL A 100 3.79 -0.40 -8.12
N HIS A 101 3.78 0.16 -6.91
CA HIS A 101 4.75 1.13 -6.44
C HIS A 101 5.77 0.41 -5.56
N ARG A 102 7.06 0.56 -5.87
CA ARG A 102 8.13 -0.03 -5.06
C ARG A 102 8.74 1.02 -4.15
N VAL A 103 8.75 0.73 -2.86
CA VAL A 103 9.41 1.54 -1.84
C VAL A 103 10.70 0.82 -1.41
N PRO A 104 11.86 1.50 -1.42
CA PRO A 104 13.13 0.89 -1.03
C PRO A 104 13.13 0.54 0.46
N TRP A 105 14.20 -0.13 0.90
CA TRP A 105 14.43 -0.34 2.33
C TRP A 105 14.74 1.02 2.97
N ILE A 106 13.99 1.40 4.00
CA ILE A 106 14.18 2.64 4.76
C ILE A 106 14.72 2.28 6.14
N PRO A 107 16.04 2.48 6.40
CA PRO A 107 16.66 2.08 7.67
C PRO A 107 16.02 2.73 8.89
N ALA A 108 15.61 4.00 8.81
CA ALA A 108 15.03 4.75 9.92
C ALA A 108 13.80 4.06 10.52
N TRP A 109 12.93 3.48 9.69
CA TRP A 109 11.74 2.77 10.15
C TRP A 109 12.05 1.56 11.02
N ARG A 110 13.24 0.93 10.88
CA ARG A 110 13.64 -0.21 11.72
C ARG A 110 13.85 0.19 13.18
N THR A 111 14.27 1.41 13.42
CA THR A 111 14.56 1.94 14.75
C THR A 111 13.45 2.86 15.26
N GLY A 112 12.26 2.84 14.62
CA GLY A 112 11.14 3.73 14.95
C GLY A 112 11.37 5.20 14.58
N GLY A 113 12.43 5.50 13.82
CA GLY A 113 12.73 6.85 13.37
C GLY A 113 12.04 7.20 12.05
N GLN A 114 12.00 8.50 11.75
CA GLN A 114 11.56 9.01 10.46
C GLN A 114 12.76 9.24 9.53
N PRO A 115 12.63 8.98 8.21
CA PRO A 115 13.70 9.25 7.28
C PRO A 115 13.95 10.75 7.18
N LYS A 116 15.23 11.17 7.25
CA LYS A 116 15.63 12.59 7.10
C LYS A 116 15.21 13.17 5.73
N TYR A 117 15.17 12.33 4.71
CA TYR A 117 14.72 12.67 3.36
C TYR A 117 13.76 11.60 2.87
N LEU A 118 12.61 12.01 2.32
CA LEU A 118 11.69 11.08 1.68
C LEU A 118 12.32 10.56 0.38
N PRO A 119 12.45 9.23 0.20
CA PRO A 119 12.87 8.69 -1.08
C PRO A 119 11.92 9.17 -2.19
N ARG A 120 12.45 9.43 -3.39
CA ARG A 120 11.65 9.91 -4.54
C ARG A 120 10.42 9.03 -4.82
N GLN A 121 10.54 7.72 -4.59
CA GLN A 121 9.44 6.76 -4.76
C GLN A 121 8.30 7.00 -3.75
N LEU A 122 8.63 7.48 -2.55
CA LEU A 122 7.67 7.86 -1.52
C LEU A 122 7.02 9.21 -1.83
N ALA A 123 7.77 10.17 -2.40
CA ALA A 123 7.22 11.44 -2.88
C ALA A 123 6.17 11.24 -3.99
N ALA A 124 6.45 10.39 -4.99
CA ALA A 124 5.47 10.08 -6.03
C ALA A 124 4.21 9.37 -5.49
N LEU A 125 4.33 8.63 -4.38
CA LEU A 125 3.18 8.07 -3.67
C LEU A 125 2.38 9.14 -2.92
N ALA A 126 3.05 10.16 -2.38
CA ALA A 126 2.41 11.28 -1.72
C ALA A 126 1.47 12.02 -2.67
N ASP A 127 1.89 12.28 -3.91
CA ASP A 127 1.05 12.93 -4.92
C ASP A 127 -0.23 12.13 -5.22
N LEU A 128 -0.11 10.80 -5.27
CA LEU A 128 -1.24 9.90 -5.52
C LEU A 128 -2.23 9.82 -4.35
N VAL A 129 -1.76 10.07 -3.13
CA VAL A 129 -2.61 10.06 -1.92
C VAL A 129 -3.15 11.45 -1.60
N GLY A 130 -2.38 12.51 -1.87
CA GLY A 130 -2.76 13.91 -1.66
C GLY A 130 -3.76 14.43 -2.71
N THR A 131 -3.77 13.89 -3.93
CA THR A 131 -4.80 14.21 -4.95
C THR A 131 -6.20 13.69 -4.61
N GLY A 132 -6.39 13.08 -3.43
CA GLY A 132 -7.68 12.63 -2.92
C GLY A 132 -8.37 13.61 -1.96
N THR A 133 -7.73 14.72 -1.56
CA THR A 133 -8.32 15.68 -0.59
C THR A 133 -9.17 16.78 -1.23
N ASP A 134 -9.19 16.91 -2.55
CA ASP A 134 -9.82 18.05 -3.25
C ASP A 134 -11.14 17.68 -3.97
N GLY A 135 -12.02 16.94 -3.29
CA GLY A 135 -13.26 16.42 -3.88
C GLY A 135 -14.57 16.94 -3.31
N GLU A 136 -14.55 17.83 -2.31
CA GLU A 136 -15.77 18.39 -1.72
C GLU A 136 -15.58 19.88 -1.41
N ARG A 137 -15.36 20.67 -2.46
CA ARG A 137 -15.77 22.08 -2.43
C ARG A 137 -17.27 22.11 -2.68
N THR A 138 -18.02 22.10 -1.59
CA THR A 138 -19.44 22.41 -1.58
C THR A 138 -19.63 23.77 -2.23
N VAL A 139 -20.43 23.80 -3.28
CA VAL A 139 -20.97 25.00 -3.90
C VAL A 139 -21.71 25.79 -2.82
N SER A 140 -21.39 27.08 -2.68
CA SER A 140 -22.27 28.09 -2.11
C SER A 140 -22.51 29.15 -3.17
#